data_AF-A0A967B8U1-F1
#
_entry.id   AF-A0A967B8U1-F1
#
_cell.length_a   1.000
_cell.length_b   1.000
_cell.length_c   1.000
_cell.angle_alpha   90.00
_cell.angle_beta   90.00
_cell.angle_gamma   90.00
#
_symmetry.space_group_name_H-M   'P 1'
#
loop_
_entity.id
_entity.type
_entity.pdbx_description
1 polymer ?
#
loop_
_entity_poly.entity_id
_entity_poly.type
_entity_poly.pdbx_seq_one_letter_code
_entity_poly.pdbx_strand_id
1 'polypeptide(L)'
;MSEEEARAIPTEARYFDPQWYLKTNPDVRRAGMNPVQHYRQTGAKEGRNPNPYFDSADYLAANPDVVEKGLEAFRHFIMYGIAERRRLKP
;
A
#
# COMPACT_ATOMS: atom_id res chain seq x y z
N MET A 1 9.03 23.97 9.64
CA MET A 1 8.76 22.53 9.66
C MET A 1 9.95 21.90 10.37
N SER A 2 9.75 21.37 11.57
CA SER A 2 10.86 20.86 12.39
C SER A 2 11.25 19.44 11.98
N GLU A 3 12.50 19.04 12.26
CA GLU A 3 13.00 17.67 12.08
C GLU A 3 12.17 16.61 12.82
N GLU A 4 11.37 17.04 13.80
CA GLU A 4 10.51 16.17 14.62
C GLU A 4 9.20 15.79 13.89
N GLU A 5 8.62 16.69 13.08
CA GLU A 5 7.43 16.41 12.26
C GLU A 5 7.73 15.43 11.12
N ALA A 6 8.99 15.34 10.69
CA ALA A 6 9.43 14.40 9.66
C ALA A 6 9.48 12.93 10.15
N ARG A 7 9.38 12.68 11.47
CA ARG A 7 9.74 11.39 12.07
C ARG A 7 8.61 10.37 12.23
N ALA A 8 7.38 10.63 11.78
CA ALA A 8 6.33 9.59 11.83
C ALA A 8 5.13 9.83 10.88
N ILE A 9 5.36 10.23 9.63
CA ILE A 9 4.35 9.88 8.61
C ILE A 9 4.50 8.36 8.43
N PRO A 10 3.47 7.53 8.74
CA PRO A 10 3.53 6.11 8.39
C PRO A 10 3.89 6.07 6.91
N THR A 11 5.01 5.43 6.56
CA THR A 11 5.59 5.56 5.20
C THR A 11 4.58 5.20 4.11
N GLU A 12 3.61 4.34 4.42
CA GLU A 12 2.42 4.02 3.64
C GLU A 12 1.54 5.23 3.29
N ALA A 13 1.27 6.14 4.23
CA ALA A 13 0.43 7.31 4.02
C ALA A 13 1.02 8.29 2.99
N ARG A 14 2.35 8.31 2.83
CA ARG A 14 3.01 9.13 1.80
C ARG A 14 2.79 8.60 0.39
N TYR A 15 2.58 7.29 0.24
CA TYR A 15 2.42 6.62 -1.06
C TYR A 15 0.99 6.15 -1.30
N PHE A 16 0.05 6.41 -0.39
CA PHE A 16 -1.35 6.03 -0.52
C PHE A 16 -2.16 7.18 -1.14
N ASP A 17 -3.00 6.87 -2.13
CA ASP A 17 -3.89 7.85 -2.76
C ASP A 17 -5.34 7.61 -2.28
N PRO A 18 -5.84 8.39 -1.29
CA PRO A 18 -7.17 8.16 -0.73
C PRO A 18 -8.30 8.48 -1.72
N GLN A 19 -8.11 9.45 -2.62
CA GLN A 19 -9.11 9.82 -3.62
C GLN A 19 -9.25 8.71 -4.65
N TRP A 20 -8.13 8.21 -5.15
CA TRP A 20 -8.11 7.08 -6.07
C TRP A 20 -8.64 5.81 -5.41
N TYR A 21 -8.23 5.53 -4.17
CA TYR A 21 -8.68 4.36 -3.44
C TYR A 21 -10.20 4.34 -3.27
N LEU A 22 -10.83 5.44 -2.86
CA LEU A 22 -12.30 5.53 -2.76
C LEU A 22 -12.99 5.46 -4.12
N LYS A 23 -12.34 5.90 -5.20
CA LYS A 23 -12.85 5.79 -6.56
C LYS A 23 -12.85 4.34 -7.04
N THR A 24 -11.82 3.57 -6.71
CA THR A 24 -11.68 2.15 -7.12
C THR A 24 -12.35 1.17 -6.16
N ASN A 25 -12.65 1.59 -4.92
CA ASN A 25 -13.28 0.79 -3.89
C ASN A 25 -14.64 1.41 -3.48
N PRO A 26 -15.69 1.26 -4.31
CA PRO A 26 -16.98 1.91 -4.09
C PRO A 26 -17.72 1.39 -2.85
N ASP A 27 -17.41 0.17 -2.39
CA ASP A 27 -17.88 -0.40 -1.13
C ASP A 27 -17.39 0.43 0.07
N VAL A 28 -16.10 0.72 0.13
CA VAL A 28 -15.48 1.55 1.18
C VAL A 28 -16.07 2.96 1.17
N ARG A 29 -16.21 3.54 -0.03
CA ARG A 29 -16.81 4.86 -0.23
C ARG A 29 -18.27 4.91 0.24
N ARG A 30 -19.09 3.93 -0.15
CA ARG A 30 -20.52 3.88 0.25
C ARG A 30 -20.69 3.66 1.75
N ALA A 31 -19.78 2.91 2.37
CA ALA A 31 -19.77 2.71 3.81
C ALA A 31 -19.29 3.95 4.61
N GLY A 32 -18.81 5.01 3.94
CA GLY A 32 -18.29 6.20 4.59
C GLY A 32 -17.02 5.94 5.41
N MET A 33 -16.29 4.86 5.12
CA MET A 33 -15.10 4.47 5.87
C MET A 33 -13.90 5.37 5.53
N ASN A 34 -13.01 5.56 6.50
CA ASN A 34 -11.72 6.20 6.23
C ASN A 34 -10.85 5.27 5.36
N PRO A 35 -10.40 5.72 4.16
CA PRO A 35 -9.73 4.83 3.21
C PRO A 35 -8.36 4.34 3.69
N VAL A 36 -7.60 5.16 4.40
CA VAL A 36 -6.29 4.77 4.95
C VAL A 36 -6.48 3.71 6.04
N GLN A 37 -7.45 3.94 6.93
CA GLN A 37 -7.76 2.99 8.00
C GLN A 37 -8.26 1.65 7.41
N HIS A 38 -9.18 1.70 6.45
CA HIS A 38 -9.67 0.50 5.77
C HIS A 38 -8.52 -0.28 5.12
N TYR A 39 -7.67 0.41 4.36
CA TYR A 39 -6.53 -0.23 3.69
C TYR A 39 -5.61 -0.97 4.68
N ARG A 40 -5.26 -0.32 5.79
CA ARG A 40 -4.36 -0.90 6.81
C ARG A 40 -4.97 -2.07 7.57
N GLN A 41 -6.29 -2.07 7.78
CA GLN A 41 -6.96 -3.10 8.57
C GLN A 41 -7.32 -4.33 7.74
N THR A 42 -7.77 -4.12 6.50
CA THR A 42 -8.33 -5.17 5.64
C THR A 42 -7.86 -5.05 4.20
N GLY A 43 -7.84 -3.85 3.63
CA GLY A 43 -7.65 -3.68 2.19
C GLY A 43 -6.34 -4.26 1.63
N ALA A 44 -5.24 -4.16 2.36
CA ALA A 44 -3.96 -4.72 1.95
C ALA A 44 -3.96 -6.27 1.96
N LYS A 45 -4.61 -6.89 2.96
CA LYS A 45 -4.82 -8.36 3.03
C LYS A 45 -5.73 -8.88 1.94
N GLU A 46 -6.70 -8.07 1.53
CA GLU A 46 -7.58 -8.33 0.40
C GLU A 46 -6.87 -8.13 -0.95
N GLY A 47 -5.59 -7.75 -0.96
CA GLY A 47 -4.83 -7.50 -2.18
C GLY A 47 -5.24 -6.23 -2.92
N ARG A 48 -5.97 -5.31 -2.28
CA ARG A 48 -6.36 -4.05 -2.91
C ARG A 48 -5.13 -3.20 -3.19
N ASN A 49 -5.21 -2.40 -4.24
CA ASN A 49 -4.14 -1.47 -4.60
C ASN A 49 -4.29 -0.16 -3.80
N PRO A 50 -3.20 0.46 -3.32
CA PRO A 50 -3.23 1.69 -2.54
C PRO A 50 -3.23 2.97 -3.39
N ASN A 51 -2.80 2.86 -4.64
CA ASN A 51 -2.62 3.96 -5.58
C ASN A 51 -2.60 3.39 -7.04
N PRO A 52 -2.67 4.23 -8.09
CA PRO A 52 -2.69 3.74 -9.49
C PRO A 52 -1.36 3.17 -10.01
N TYR A 53 -0.27 3.37 -9.28
CA TYR A 53 1.08 3.01 -9.71
C TYR A 53 1.59 1.69 -9.11
N PHE A 54 0.97 1.22 -8.03
CA PHE A 54 1.31 -0.03 -7.35
C PHE A 54 0.23 -1.07 -7.61
N ASP A 55 0.63 -2.21 -8.17
CA ASP A 55 -0.22 -3.38 -8.28
C ASP A 55 0.24 -4.46 -7.30
N SER A 56 -0.58 -4.74 -6.30
CA SER A 56 -0.29 -5.71 -5.24
C SER A 56 -0.14 -7.14 -5.79
N ALA A 57 -0.93 -7.51 -6.80
CA ALA A 57 -0.90 -8.85 -7.37
C ALA A 57 0.36 -9.05 -8.22
N ASP A 58 0.66 -8.11 -9.12
CA ASP A 58 1.86 -8.15 -9.95
C ASP A 58 3.13 -8.11 -9.08
N TYR A 59 3.12 -7.29 -8.03
CA TYR A 59 4.24 -7.23 -7.09
C TYR A 59 4.46 -8.57 -6.41
N LEU A 60 3.43 -9.23 -5.89
CA LEU A 60 3.60 -10.54 -5.24
C LEU A 60 4.01 -11.63 -6.23
N ALA A 61 3.49 -11.60 -7.47
CA ALA A 61 3.88 -12.53 -8.52
C ALA A 61 5.37 -12.42 -8.88
N ALA A 62 5.92 -11.20 -8.92
CA ALA A 62 7.34 -10.96 -9.21
C ALA A 62 8.26 -11.22 -8.01
N ASN A 63 7.71 -11.37 -6.81
CA ASN A 63 8.46 -11.40 -5.54
C ASN A 63 8.02 -12.59 -4.66
N PRO A 64 8.32 -13.83 -5.07
CA PRO A 64 7.85 -15.04 -4.38
C PRO A 64 8.35 -15.14 -2.93
N ASP A 65 9.50 -14.54 -2.61
CA ASP A 65 10.02 -14.48 -1.24
C ASP A 65 9.14 -13.66 -0.28
N VAL A 66 8.41 -12.68 -0.82
CA VAL A 66 7.44 -11.87 -0.06
C VAL A 66 6.21 -12.71 0.26
N VAL A 67 5.76 -13.52 -0.71
CA VAL A 67 4.65 -14.46 -0.55
C VAL A 67 4.99 -15.54 0.47
N GLU A 68 6.18 -16.15 0.36
CA GLU A 68 6.65 -17.20 1.28
C GLU A 68 6.67 -16.72 2.75
N LYS A 69 7.04 -15.45 2.97
CA LYS A 69 7.06 -14.83 4.30
C LYS A 69 5.68 -14.32 4.76
N GLY A 70 4.65 -14.44 3.93
CA GLY A 70 3.30 -13.94 4.24
C GLY A 70 3.24 -12.43 4.45
N LEU A 71 4.11 -11.67 3.77
CA LEU A 71 4.20 -10.22 3.92
C LEU A 71 3.26 -9.51 2.95
N GLU A 72 2.70 -8.39 3.40
CA GLU A 72 1.82 -7.57 2.58
C GLU A 72 2.63 -6.79 1.53
N ALA A 73 2.15 -6.84 0.27
CA ALA A 73 2.87 -6.32 -0.90
C ALA A 73 3.35 -4.88 -0.72
N PHE A 74 2.42 -3.96 -0.47
CA PHE A 74 2.72 -2.53 -0.40
C PHE A 74 3.62 -2.17 0.79
N ARG A 75 3.37 -2.81 1.95
CA ARG A 75 4.17 -2.61 3.15
C ARG A 75 5.60 -3.08 2.92
N HIS A 76 5.78 -4.25 2.31
CA HIS A 76 7.10 -4.75 1.94
C HIS A 76 7.80 -3.80 0.95
N PHE A 77 7.09 -3.34 -0.08
CA PHE A 77 7.66 -2.43 -1.07
C PHE A 77 8.21 -1.14 -0.45
N ILE A 78 7.43 -0.50 0.42
CA ILE A 78 7.82 0.75 1.04
C ILE A 78 8.99 0.57 2.02
N MET A 79 8.98 -0.51 2.79
CA MET A 79 9.99 -0.76 3.83
C MET A 79 11.32 -1.27 3.26
N TYR A 80 11.26 -2.09 2.20
CA TYR A 80 12.41 -2.83 1.67
C TYR A 80 12.52 -2.70 0.16
N GLY A 81 11.42 -2.86 -0.58
CA GLY A 81 11.44 -2.91 -2.05
C GLY A 81 12.10 -1.70 -2.73
N ILE A 82 11.95 -0.49 -2.20
CA ILE A 82 12.62 0.71 -2.72
C ILE A 82 14.15 0.59 -2.58
N ALA A 83 14.63 0.18 -1.40
CA ALA A 83 16.06 0.00 -1.14
C ALA A 83 16.65 -1.18 -1.93
N GLU A 84 15.85 -2.24 -2.11
CA GLU A 84 16.18 -3.43 -2.90
C GLU A 84 16.05 -3.20 -4.42
N ARG A 85 15.61 -2.01 -4.86
CA ARG A 85 15.37 -1.65 -6.26
C ARG A 85 14.34 -2.55 -6.98
N ARG A 86 13.37 -3.09 -6.23
CA ARG A 86 12.23 -3.82 -6.81
C ARG A 86 11.35 -2.87 -7.59
N ARG A 87 10.78 -3.37 -8.70
CA ARG A 87 9.89 -2.59 -9.56
C ARG A 87 8.44 -2.68 -9.07
N LEU A 88 7.69 -1.61 -9.34
CA LEU A 88 6.25 -1.49 -9.05
C LEU A 88 5.38 -2.34 -9.97
N LYS A 89 5.89 -2.59 -11.19
CA LYS A 89 5.30 -3.41 -12.25
C LYS A 89 6.45 -4.16 -12.95
N PRO A 90 6.25 -5.40 -13.41
CA PRO A 90 7.25 -6.13 -14.19
C PRO A 90 7.80 -5.30 -15.37
#